data_AF-A0A7X3TSP0-F1
#
_entry.id   AF-A0A7X3TSP0-F1
#
_cell.length_a   1.000
_cell.length_b   1.000
_cell.length_c   1.000
_cell.angle_alpha   90.00
_cell.angle_beta   90.00
_cell.angle_gamma   90.00
#
_symmetry.space_group_name_H-M   'P 1'
#
loop_
_entity.id
_entity.type
_entity.pdbx_description
1 polymer ?
#
loop_
_entity_poly.entity_id
_entity_poly.type
_entity_poly.pdbx_seq_one_letter_code
_entity_poly.pdbx_strand_id
1 'polypeptide(L)'
;MPDRIIVEAVDKETLSTISQEAGIDCDLDEPAAWKLINLSLSITEMSGNVAFEPRQAPSWTCRIFRDDQLKFSSVGKQPDHSLWLAEYVNPIDKQRRHWLWRAADAAKVERNWGRYIVLAEQGRNVLLYEGRSRALVVPATTPLPGLIARAAALSAGAHPAVGTTRRPLASIPAGHPMFLYQDVPYAIVEMIATKLKQKLVWIDMEDIVLKGNDYE
;
A
#
# COMPACT_ATOMS: atom_id res chain seq x y z
N MET A 1 13.13 -13.58 -10.93
CA MET A 1 13.32 -12.11 -10.81
C MET A 1 14.75 -11.79 -11.21
N PRO A 2 15.09 -10.58 -11.67
CA PRO A 2 16.48 -10.26 -11.95
C PRO A 2 17.30 -10.32 -10.66
N ASP A 3 18.56 -10.73 -10.78
CA ASP A 3 19.51 -10.78 -9.67
C ASP A 3 19.81 -9.37 -9.13
N ARG A 4 20.04 -9.27 -7.82
CA ARG A 4 20.38 -8.01 -7.15
C ARG A 4 21.89 -7.86 -7.06
N ILE A 5 22.41 -6.72 -7.51
CA ILE A 5 23.78 -6.27 -7.24
C ILE A 5 23.72 -5.29 -6.07
N ILE A 6 24.51 -5.55 -5.03
CA ILE A 6 24.63 -4.67 -3.86
C ILE A 6 26.05 -4.14 -3.83
N VAL A 7 26.19 -2.83 -3.72
CA VAL A 7 27.47 -2.15 -3.54
C VAL A 7 27.42 -1.45 -2.19
N GLU A 8 28.41 -1.74 -1.35
CA GLU A 8 28.57 -1.12 -0.04
C GLU A 8 29.96 -0.48 0.01
N ALA A 9 30.03 0.75 0.55
CA ALA A 9 31.28 1.44 0.78
C ALA A 9 31.21 2.22 2.09
N VAL A 10 32.38 2.54 2.65
CA VAL A 10 32.51 3.26 3.93
C VAL A 10 32.39 4.78 3.78
N ASP A 11 32.49 5.27 2.55
CA ASP A 11 32.46 6.69 2.22
C ASP A 11 31.68 6.95 0.91
N LYS A 12 31.20 8.19 0.76
CA LYS A 12 30.44 8.62 -0.42
C LYS A 12 31.30 8.72 -1.68
N GLU A 13 32.60 8.97 -1.54
CA GLU A 13 33.50 9.17 -2.69
C GLU A 13 33.61 7.88 -3.50
N THR A 14 33.81 6.74 -2.82
CA THR A 14 33.84 5.41 -3.42
C THR A 14 32.54 5.09 -4.16
N LEU A 15 31.37 5.37 -3.57
CA LEU A 15 30.07 5.15 -4.24
C LEU A 15 29.92 6.05 -5.47
N SER A 16 30.38 7.29 -5.41
CA SER A 16 30.33 8.23 -6.54
C SER A 16 31.24 7.79 -7.68
N THR A 17 32.42 7.24 -7.39
CA THR A 17 33.30 6.68 -8.43
C THR A 17 32.64 5.50 -9.13
N ILE A 18 32.11 4.55 -8.35
CA ILE A 18 31.43 3.36 -8.90
C ILE A 18 30.22 3.77 -9.77
N SER A 19 29.42 4.74 -9.33
CA SER A 19 28.26 5.19 -10.10
C SER A 19 28.66 5.85 -11.42
N GLN A 20 29.71 6.68 -11.40
CA GLN A 20 30.25 7.34 -12.60
C GLN A 20 30.80 6.31 -13.59
N GLU A 21 31.60 5.35 -13.13
CA GLU A 21 32.15 4.28 -13.98
C GLU A 21 31.04 3.38 -14.56
N ALA A 22 29.98 3.14 -13.79
CA ALA A 22 28.82 2.38 -14.25
C ALA A 22 27.87 3.18 -15.15
N GLY A 23 28.07 4.50 -15.31
CA GLY A 23 27.16 5.37 -16.06
C GLY A 23 25.78 5.51 -15.41
N ILE A 24 25.70 5.42 -14.08
CA ILE A 24 24.47 5.50 -13.29
C ILE A 24 24.42 6.86 -12.61
N ASP A 25 23.39 7.64 -12.94
CA ASP A 25 23.08 8.87 -12.19
C ASP A 25 22.72 8.51 -10.74
N CYS A 26 23.47 9.08 -9.80
CA CYS A 26 23.24 8.85 -8.38
C CYS A 26 23.23 10.17 -7.61
N ASP A 27 22.37 10.23 -6.59
CA ASP A 27 22.37 11.27 -5.57
C ASP A 27 22.61 10.58 -4.23
N LEU A 28 23.73 10.93 -3.59
CA LEU A 28 24.20 10.32 -2.35
C LEU A 28 23.86 11.16 -1.11
N ASP A 29 23.20 12.31 -1.27
CA ASP A 29 22.87 13.20 -0.16
C ASP A 29 21.57 12.83 0.52
N GLU A 30 20.58 12.37 -0.24
CA GLU A 30 19.33 11.89 0.32
C GLU A 30 18.84 10.62 -0.40
N PRO A 31 18.59 9.52 0.34
CA PRO A 31 18.08 8.29 -0.24
C PRO A 31 16.76 8.51 -0.98
N ALA A 32 16.63 7.94 -2.18
CA ALA A 32 15.43 8.07 -3.00
C ALA A 32 14.13 7.67 -2.27
N ALA A 33 14.20 6.67 -1.39
CA ALA A 33 13.06 6.26 -0.58
C ALA A 33 12.55 7.38 0.34
N TRP A 34 13.45 8.16 0.94
CA TRP A 34 13.11 9.32 1.79
C TRP A 34 12.45 10.44 0.99
N LYS A 35 13.00 10.76 -0.17
CA LYS A 35 12.40 11.74 -1.10
C LYS A 35 10.98 11.34 -1.46
N LEU A 36 10.77 10.09 -1.86
CA LEU A 36 9.45 9.62 -2.30
C LEU A 36 8.41 9.61 -1.18
N ILE A 37 8.77 9.19 0.03
CA ILE A 37 7.81 9.20 1.14
C ILE A 37 7.46 10.64 1.54
N ASN A 38 8.43 11.56 1.54
CA ASN A 38 8.21 12.97 1.85
C ASN A 38 7.32 13.66 0.80
N LEU A 39 7.55 13.39 -0.49
CA LEU A 39 6.72 13.90 -1.59
C LEU A 39 5.33 13.26 -1.65
N SER A 40 5.15 12.07 -1.08
CA SER A 40 3.83 11.44 -1.04
C SER A 40 2.87 12.22 -0.16
N LEU A 41 1.62 12.34 -0.61
CA LEU A 41 0.52 12.79 0.23
C LEU A 41 0.32 11.87 1.45
N SER A 42 -0.39 12.40 2.44
CA SER A 42 -1.03 11.68 3.55
C SER A 42 -2.53 11.53 3.30
N ILE A 43 -3.21 10.65 4.06
CA ILE A 43 -4.66 10.56 4.05
C ILE A 43 -5.32 11.88 4.44
N THR A 44 -4.72 12.64 5.35
CA THR A 44 -5.28 13.94 5.76
C THR A 44 -5.31 14.91 4.58
N GLU A 45 -4.19 15.04 3.87
CA GLU A 45 -4.10 15.89 2.67
C GLU A 45 -4.99 15.37 1.55
N MET A 46 -4.97 14.05 1.31
CA MET A 46 -5.81 13.43 0.30
C MET A 46 -7.31 13.66 0.59
N SER A 47 -7.75 13.45 1.84
CA SER A 47 -9.15 13.64 2.24
C SER A 47 -9.57 15.11 2.16
N GLY A 48 -8.65 16.06 2.41
CA GLY A 48 -8.90 17.49 2.21
C GLY A 48 -9.03 17.88 0.73
N ASN A 49 -8.38 17.15 -0.17
CA ASN A 49 -8.43 17.38 -1.62
C ASN A 49 -9.59 16.65 -2.33
N VAL A 50 -10.32 15.79 -1.62
CA VAL A 50 -11.44 15.02 -2.17
C VAL A 50 -12.69 15.90 -2.18
N ALA A 51 -13.08 16.35 -3.37
CA ALA A 51 -14.29 17.14 -3.58
C ALA A 51 -15.53 16.23 -3.70
N PHE A 52 -16.35 16.22 -2.66
CA PHE A 52 -17.66 15.56 -2.67
C PHE A 52 -18.68 16.42 -3.39
N GLU A 53 -19.37 15.83 -4.35
CA GLU A 53 -20.43 16.48 -5.12
C GLU A 53 -21.68 15.60 -5.11
N PRO A 54 -22.89 16.20 -5.08
CA PRO A 54 -24.12 15.46 -5.28
C PRO A 54 -24.05 14.64 -6.56
N ARG A 55 -24.25 13.34 -6.43
CA ARG A 55 -24.10 12.43 -7.57
C ARG A 55 -25.10 11.29 -7.50
N GLN A 56 -25.79 11.05 -8.61
CA GLN A 56 -26.57 9.84 -8.77
C GLN A 56 -25.66 8.65 -9.09
N ALA A 57 -25.88 7.52 -8.41
CA ALA A 57 -25.15 6.30 -8.70
C ALA A 57 -25.43 5.87 -10.16
N PRO A 58 -24.40 5.59 -10.98
CA PRO A 58 -24.59 5.16 -12.34
C PRO A 58 -25.16 3.75 -12.37
N SER A 59 -25.90 3.40 -13.43
CA SER A 59 -26.41 2.05 -13.68
C SER A 59 -25.33 1.03 -14.10
N TRP A 60 -24.05 1.34 -13.87
CA TRP A 60 -22.92 0.54 -14.30
C TRP A 60 -22.67 -0.63 -13.36
N THR A 61 -21.98 -1.66 -13.83
CA THR A 61 -21.50 -2.75 -12.97
C THR A 61 -20.67 -2.16 -11.83
N CYS A 62 -21.12 -2.42 -10.60
CA CYS A 62 -20.55 -1.86 -9.38
C CYS A 62 -20.00 -2.98 -8.49
N ARG A 63 -18.85 -2.74 -7.86
CA ARG A 63 -18.31 -3.53 -6.77
C ARG A 63 -17.98 -2.62 -5.60
N ILE A 64 -18.24 -3.07 -4.38
CA ILE A 64 -17.99 -2.29 -3.17
C ILE A 64 -16.76 -2.85 -2.47
N PHE A 65 -15.87 -1.96 -2.00
CA PHE A 65 -14.77 -2.37 -1.15
C PHE A 65 -15.28 -2.82 0.21
N ARG A 66 -14.98 -4.07 0.53
CA ARG A 66 -15.28 -4.73 1.79
C ARG A 66 -14.06 -4.60 2.69
N ASP A 67 -14.15 -3.82 3.76
CA ASP A 67 -13.07 -3.60 4.73
C ASP A 67 -12.79 -4.85 5.57
N ASP A 68 -13.81 -5.67 5.82
CA ASP A 68 -13.72 -6.97 6.50
C ASP A 68 -12.96 -8.04 5.69
N GLN A 69 -13.01 -7.94 4.36
CA GLN A 69 -12.36 -8.90 3.44
C GLN A 69 -11.19 -8.28 2.66
N LEU A 70 -10.94 -6.98 2.85
CA LEU A 70 -9.92 -6.19 2.16
C LEU A 70 -9.97 -6.32 0.62
N LYS A 71 -11.16 -6.50 0.03
CA LYS A 71 -11.33 -6.72 -1.42
C LYS A 71 -12.61 -6.08 -1.95
N PHE A 72 -12.67 -5.90 -3.27
CA PHE A 72 -13.91 -5.48 -3.92
C PHE A 72 -14.83 -6.68 -4.14
N SER A 73 -16.11 -6.54 -3.81
CA SER A 73 -17.15 -7.56 -3.98
C SER A 73 -18.34 -6.99 -4.73
N SER A 74 -18.91 -7.75 -5.66
CA SER A 74 -20.22 -7.47 -6.28
C SER A 74 -21.39 -7.96 -5.43
N VAL A 75 -21.11 -8.77 -4.41
CA VAL A 75 -22.11 -9.36 -3.51
C VAL A 75 -22.17 -8.53 -2.25
N GLY A 76 -23.34 -7.95 -1.97
CA GLY A 76 -23.62 -7.22 -0.74
C GLY A 76 -24.56 -6.04 -0.95
N LYS A 77 -25.24 -5.64 0.13
CA LYS A 77 -25.91 -4.33 0.19
C LYS A 77 -24.84 -3.24 0.34
N GLN A 78 -25.23 -1.99 0.04
CA GLN A 78 -24.44 -0.82 0.42
C GLN A 78 -24.06 -0.95 1.92
N PRO A 79 -22.80 -0.69 2.29
CA PRO A 79 -22.37 -0.80 3.68
C PRO A 79 -23.12 0.22 4.53
N ASP A 80 -23.37 -0.12 5.79
CA ASP A 80 -24.06 0.75 6.76
C ASP A 80 -23.15 1.88 7.29
N HIS A 81 -22.06 2.17 6.59
CA HIS A 81 -21.06 3.14 7.01
C HIS A 81 -21.24 4.47 6.29
N SER A 82 -20.90 5.54 6.99
CA SER A 82 -20.97 6.92 6.48
C SER A 82 -20.13 7.13 5.22
N LEU A 83 -19.05 6.36 5.07
CA LEU A 83 -18.11 6.44 3.95
C LEU A 83 -17.82 5.04 3.41
N TRP A 84 -17.96 4.87 2.09
CA TRP A 84 -17.64 3.61 1.42
C TRP A 84 -17.05 3.86 0.04
N LEU A 85 -16.31 2.87 -0.46
CA LEU A 85 -15.63 2.95 -1.76
C LEU A 85 -16.30 2.02 -2.77
N ALA A 86 -16.72 2.61 -3.89
CA ALA A 86 -17.26 1.90 -5.03
C ALA A 86 -16.23 1.83 -6.16
N GLU A 87 -16.22 0.72 -6.87
CA GLU A 87 -15.59 0.57 -8.19
C GLU A 87 -16.69 0.35 -9.22
N TYR A 88 -16.76 1.23 -10.22
CA TYR A 88 -17.66 1.10 -11.35
C TYR A 88 -16.88 0.78 -12.62
N VAL A 89 -17.44 -0.08 -13.47
CA VAL A 89 -16.89 -0.36 -14.81
C VAL A 89 -17.68 0.43 -15.83
N ASN A 90 -17.04 1.39 -16.51
CA ASN A 90 -17.68 2.15 -17.58
C ASN A 90 -18.05 1.19 -18.73
N PRO A 91 -19.33 1.15 -19.17
CA PRO A 91 -19.76 0.22 -20.22
C PRO A 91 -19.14 0.52 -21.58
N ILE A 92 -18.67 1.75 -21.83
CA ILE A 92 -18.12 2.19 -23.12
C ILE A 92 -16.64 1.81 -23.23
N ASP A 93 -15.78 2.38 -22.39
CA ASP A 93 -14.31 2.22 -22.47
C ASP A 93 -13.77 1.07 -21.60
N LYS A 94 -14.65 0.39 -20.85
CA LYS A 94 -14.32 -0.69 -19.88
C LYS A 94 -13.35 -0.26 -18.77
N GLN A 95 -13.09 1.03 -18.62
CA GLN A 95 -12.23 1.55 -17.56
C GLN A 95 -12.93 1.50 -16.20
N ARG A 96 -12.14 1.21 -15.16
CA ARG A 96 -12.60 1.17 -13.78
C ARG A 96 -12.49 2.55 -13.15
N ARG A 97 -13.59 3.05 -12.59
CA ARG A 97 -13.66 4.32 -11.89
C ARG A 97 -13.94 4.06 -10.42
N HIS A 98 -13.20 4.73 -9.53
CA HIS A 98 -13.29 4.52 -8.10
C HIS A 98 -13.82 5.78 -7.43
N TRP A 99 -14.96 5.66 -6.75
CA TRP A 99 -15.61 6.79 -6.09
C TRP A 99 -15.81 6.50 -4.61
N LEU A 100 -15.44 7.46 -3.77
CA LEU A 100 -15.86 7.50 -2.37
C LEU A 100 -17.28 8.06 -2.32
N TRP A 101 -18.13 7.40 -1.55
CA TRP A 101 -19.52 7.79 -1.37
C TRP A 101 -19.79 8.15 0.09
N ARG A 102 -20.51 9.24 0.28
CA ARG A 102 -21.03 9.69 1.58
C ARG A 102 -22.47 10.15 1.37
N ALA A 103 -23.42 9.39 1.89
CA ALA A 103 -24.85 9.61 1.63
C ALA A 103 -25.15 9.74 0.12
N ALA A 104 -25.62 10.90 -0.33
CA ALA A 104 -25.93 11.20 -1.74
C ALA A 104 -24.78 11.84 -2.52
N ASP A 105 -23.65 12.11 -1.87
CA ASP A 105 -22.50 12.74 -2.48
C ASP A 105 -21.43 11.71 -2.81
N ALA A 106 -20.71 11.96 -3.91
CA ALA A 106 -19.59 11.14 -4.32
C ALA A 106 -18.38 11.98 -4.73
N ALA A 107 -17.20 11.41 -4.54
CA ALA A 107 -15.95 12.02 -4.95
C ALA A 107 -15.06 11.00 -5.68
N LYS A 108 -14.41 11.42 -6.76
CA LYS A 108 -13.44 10.58 -7.47
C LYS A 108 -12.19 10.41 -6.61
N VAL A 109 -11.65 9.19 -6.58
CA VAL A 109 -10.42 8.89 -5.84
C VAL A 109 -9.58 7.89 -6.60
N GLU A 110 -8.27 7.89 -6.37
CA GLU A 110 -7.42 6.76 -6.77
C GLU A 110 -7.75 5.53 -5.91
N ARG A 111 -7.68 4.34 -6.50
CA ARG A 111 -8.12 3.08 -5.91
C ARG A 111 -7.48 2.78 -4.56
N ASN A 112 -6.16 2.85 -4.46
CA ASN A 112 -5.44 2.50 -3.23
C ASN A 112 -5.63 3.58 -2.16
N TRP A 113 -5.61 4.85 -2.54
CA TRP A 113 -5.99 5.95 -1.65
C TRP A 113 -7.39 5.77 -1.07
N GLY A 114 -8.38 5.47 -1.91
CA GLY A 114 -9.76 5.24 -1.46
C GLY A 114 -9.87 4.10 -0.43
N ARG A 115 -9.11 3.02 -0.60
CA ARG A 115 -9.11 1.89 0.34
C ARG A 115 -8.59 2.31 1.71
N TYR A 116 -7.45 2.98 1.75
CA TYR A 116 -6.87 3.44 3.01
C TYR A 116 -7.70 4.53 3.68
N ILE A 117 -8.39 5.39 2.91
CA ILE A 117 -9.37 6.34 3.46
C ILE A 117 -10.51 5.60 4.16
N VAL A 118 -11.11 4.60 3.53
CA VAL A 118 -12.17 3.78 4.15
C VAL A 118 -11.66 3.06 5.39
N LEU A 119 -10.47 2.45 5.31
CA LEU A 119 -9.87 1.76 6.47
C LEU A 119 -9.62 2.71 7.65
N ALA A 120 -9.11 3.92 7.37
CA ALA A 120 -8.87 4.93 8.40
C ALA A 120 -10.17 5.41 9.05
N GLU A 121 -11.23 5.66 8.27
CA GLU A 121 -12.56 6.04 8.79
C GLU A 121 -13.15 4.96 9.69
N GLN A 122 -12.93 3.68 9.32
CA GLN A 122 -13.41 2.51 10.06
C GLN A 122 -12.54 2.11 11.25
N GLY A 123 -11.40 2.79 11.46
CA GLY A 123 -10.42 2.41 12.48
C GLY A 123 -9.77 1.04 12.24
N ARG A 124 -9.77 0.54 11.00
CA ARG A 124 -9.22 -0.74 10.59
C ARG A 124 -7.72 -0.61 10.32
N ASN A 125 -6.92 -1.41 11.03
CA ASN A 125 -5.47 -1.42 10.89
C ASN A 125 -5.02 -2.69 10.17
N VAL A 126 -4.27 -2.51 9.09
CA VAL A 126 -3.82 -3.60 8.21
C VAL A 126 -2.33 -3.56 7.89
N LEU A 127 -1.58 -2.60 8.42
CA LEU A 127 -0.11 -2.61 8.29
C LEU A 127 0.48 -3.41 9.45
N LEU A 128 1.25 -4.43 9.10
CA LEU A 128 1.98 -5.23 10.08
C LEU A 128 3.47 -4.93 9.98
N TYR A 129 4.17 -5.07 11.10
CA TYR A 129 5.61 -4.91 11.16
C TYR A 129 6.24 -6.04 11.96
N GLU A 130 7.29 -6.64 11.40
CA GLU A 130 8.11 -7.63 12.11
C GLU A 130 9.47 -7.00 12.42
N GLY A 131 9.81 -6.95 13.71
CA GLY A 131 10.94 -6.17 14.20
C GLY A 131 12.31 -6.75 13.90
N ARG A 132 12.46 -8.09 13.88
CA ARG A 132 13.77 -8.75 13.77
C ARG A 132 14.32 -8.69 12.34
N SER A 133 13.48 -8.98 11.36
CA SER A 133 13.76 -8.90 9.93
C SER A 133 13.46 -7.52 9.33
N ARG A 134 12.96 -6.59 10.14
CA ARG A 134 12.56 -5.23 9.74
C ARG A 134 11.61 -5.26 8.54
N ALA A 135 10.63 -6.16 8.58
CA ALA A 135 9.73 -6.39 7.46
C ALA A 135 8.44 -5.58 7.63
N LEU A 136 8.14 -4.73 6.64
CA LEU A 136 6.82 -4.14 6.48
C LEU A 136 5.94 -5.12 5.70
N VAL A 137 4.82 -5.52 6.30
CA VAL A 137 3.89 -6.49 5.71
C VAL A 137 2.55 -5.82 5.44
N VAL A 138 2.09 -5.93 4.18
CA VAL A 138 0.91 -5.22 3.66
C VAL A 138 0.00 -6.19 2.91
N PRO A 139 -1.33 -6.15 3.07
CA PRO A 139 -2.24 -6.99 2.30
C PRO A 139 -2.09 -6.77 0.80
N ALA A 140 -1.87 -7.83 0.04
CA ALA A 140 -1.71 -7.75 -1.42
C ALA A 140 -2.98 -7.25 -2.12
N THR A 141 -4.15 -7.44 -1.49
CA THR A 141 -5.42 -6.95 -2.00
C THR A 141 -5.65 -5.46 -1.70
N THR A 142 -4.94 -4.89 -0.73
CA THR A 142 -4.95 -3.46 -0.35
C THR A 142 -3.50 -2.92 -0.33
N PRO A 143 -2.84 -2.89 -1.50
CA PRO A 143 -1.45 -2.46 -1.59
C PRO A 143 -1.31 -0.97 -1.29
N LEU A 144 -0.12 -0.57 -0.85
CA LEU A 144 0.22 0.83 -0.57
C LEU A 144 -0.07 1.74 -1.78
N PRO A 145 -0.44 3.02 -1.57
CA PRO A 145 -0.55 4.00 -2.65
C PRO A 145 0.79 4.21 -3.38
N GLY A 146 0.73 4.65 -4.65
CA GLY A 146 1.85 4.56 -5.60
C GLY A 146 3.22 5.01 -5.09
N LEU A 147 3.37 6.26 -4.62
CA LEU A 147 4.67 6.77 -4.14
C LEU A 147 5.12 6.09 -2.84
N ILE A 148 4.18 5.78 -1.95
CA ILE A 148 4.42 5.06 -0.69
C ILE A 148 4.92 3.64 -0.96
N ALA A 149 4.30 2.93 -1.91
CA ALA A 149 4.73 1.61 -2.34
C ALA A 149 6.14 1.62 -2.92
N ARG A 150 6.48 2.65 -3.71
CA ARG A 150 7.81 2.83 -4.28
C ARG A 150 8.84 3.15 -3.21
N ALA A 151 8.51 4.01 -2.25
CA ALA A 151 9.39 4.29 -1.11
C ALA A 151 9.72 3.00 -0.34
N ALA A 152 8.71 2.18 -0.01
CA ALA A 152 8.91 0.89 0.65
C ALA A 152 9.79 -0.07 -0.18
N ALA A 153 9.54 -0.18 -1.49
CA ALA A 153 10.32 -1.04 -2.38
C ALA A 153 11.78 -0.58 -2.52
N LEU A 154 12.03 0.73 -2.64
CA LEU A 154 13.39 1.29 -2.70
C LEU A 154 14.12 1.14 -1.38
N SER A 155 13.43 1.30 -0.24
CA SER A 155 14.00 1.01 1.07
C SER A 155 14.40 -0.46 1.23
N ALA A 156 13.59 -1.38 0.71
CA ALA A 156 13.90 -2.80 0.73
C ALA A 156 15.01 -3.22 -0.26
N GLY A 157 15.30 -2.38 -1.26
CA GLY A 157 16.21 -2.69 -2.35
C GLY A 157 15.79 -3.90 -3.19
N ALA A 158 14.52 -4.31 -3.13
CA ALA A 158 13.99 -5.49 -3.80
C ALA A 158 12.46 -5.40 -3.98
N HIS A 159 11.92 -6.24 -4.87
CA HIS A 159 10.47 -6.44 -4.95
C HIS A 159 9.97 -7.13 -3.67
N PRO A 160 8.76 -6.81 -3.16
CA PRO A 160 8.22 -7.49 -1.99
C PRO A 160 8.09 -8.99 -2.23
N ALA A 161 8.49 -9.78 -1.23
CA ALA A 161 8.15 -11.19 -1.20
C ALA A 161 6.63 -11.36 -1.01
N VAL A 162 6.10 -12.52 -1.39
CA VAL A 162 4.68 -12.84 -1.26
C VAL A 162 4.49 -13.91 -0.21
N GLY A 163 3.50 -13.71 0.66
CA GLY A 163 3.11 -14.69 1.67
C GLY A 163 1.61 -14.71 1.91
N THR A 164 1.21 -15.47 2.91
CA THR A 164 -0.17 -15.51 3.40
C THR A 164 -0.18 -15.51 4.92
N THR A 165 -1.20 -14.91 5.53
CA THR A 165 -1.37 -14.97 7.00
C THR A 165 -1.73 -16.40 7.45
N ARG A 166 -1.10 -16.92 8.51
CA ARG A 166 -1.45 -18.22 9.09
C ARG A 166 -2.75 -18.19 9.88
N ARG A 167 -2.99 -17.06 10.55
CA ARG A 167 -4.13 -16.79 11.42
C ARG A 167 -4.64 -15.38 11.17
N PRO A 168 -5.81 -14.98 11.71
CA PRO A 168 -6.23 -13.59 11.64
C PRO A 168 -5.23 -12.68 12.36
N LEU A 169 -4.84 -11.58 11.74
CA LEU A 169 -3.90 -10.59 12.27
C LEU A 169 -4.54 -9.21 12.18
N ALA A 170 -4.86 -8.62 13.34
CA ALA A 170 -5.61 -7.36 13.41
C ALA A 170 -6.90 -7.39 12.57
N SER A 171 -7.00 -6.55 11.54
CA SER A 171 -8.17 -6.51 10.64
C SER A 171 -7.99 -7.38 9.39
N ILE A 172 -7.00 -8.27 9.37
CA ILE A 172 -6.68 -9.12 8.22
C ILE A 172 -7.15 -10.55 8.52
N PRO A 173 -7.95 -11.17 7.63
CA PRO A 173 -8.38 -12.56 7.76
C PRO A 173 -7.21 -13.56 7.70
N ALA A 174 -7.45 -14.81 8.12
CA ALA A 174 -6.51 -15.91 7.91
C ALA A 174 -6.41 -16.29 6.42
N GLY A 175 -5.24 -16.78 6.00
CA GLY A 175 -4.96 -17.17 4.61
C GLY A 175 -4.89 -15.98 3.64
N HIS A 176 -4.88 -14.75 4.15
CA HIS A 176 -4.95 -13.54 3.32
C HIS A 176 -3.60 -13.28 2.66
N PRO A 177 -3.54 -12.98 1.35
CA PRO A 177 -2.28 -12.76 0.66
C PRO A 177 -1.63 -11.43 1.09
N MET A 178 -0.31 -11.49 1.32
CA MET A 178 0.49 -10.39 1.84
C MET A 178 1.71 -10.12 0.94
N PHE A 179 2.09 -8.85 0.86
CA PHE A 179 3.38 -8.38 0.39
C PHE A 179 4.30 -8.11 1.59
N LEU A 180 5.55 -8.53 1.49
CA LEU A 180 6.56 -8.36 2.52
C LEU A 180 7.73 -7.57 1.95
N TYR A 181 7.88 -6.34 2.41
CA TYR A 181 9.03 -5.49 2.13
C TYR A 181 10.05 -5.71 3.24
N GLN A 182 11.11 -6.47 2.94
CA GLN A 182 12.17 -6.80 3.89
C GLN A 182 13.17 -5.64 4.03
N ASP A 183 13.87 -5.57 5.16
CA ASP A 183 14.92 -4.57 5.41
C ASP A 183 14.47 -3.11 5.29
N VAL A 184 13.18 -2.83 5.52
CA VAL A 184 12.68 -1.45 5.50
C VAL A 184 13.02 -0.77 6.84
N PRO A 185 13.75 0.35 6.83
CA PRO A 185 14.08 1.07 8.05
C PRO A 185 12.82 1.47 8.83
N TYR A 186 12.82 1.27 10.14
CA TYR A 186 11.63 1.52 10.98
C TYR A 186 11.09 2.94 10.81
N ALA A 187 11.97 3.95 10.67
CA ALA A 187 11.57 5.33 10.41
C ALA A 187 10.69 5.48 9.15
N ILE A 188 11.03 4.78 8.06
CA ILE A 188 10.20 4.77 6.85
C ILE A 188 8.86 4.09 7.11
N VAL A 189 8.86 2.96 7.83
CA VAL A 189 7.63 2.24 8.18
C VAL A 189 6.70 3.13 9.01
N GLU A 190 7.23 3.86 9.98
CA GLU A 190 6.49 4.80 10.81
C GLU A 190 5.92 5.97 10.00
N MET A 191 6.70 6.53 9.06
CA MET A 191 6.21 7.57 8.14
C MET A 191 5.08 7.06 7.25
N ILE A 192 5.19 5.83 6.73
CA ILE A 192 4.13 5.18 5.94
C ILE A 192 2.86 5.03 6.78
N ALA A 193 2.99 4.46 7.99
CA ALA A 193 1.87 4.25 8.90
C ALA A 193 1.17 5.57 9.26
N THR A 194 1.95 6.60 9.59
CA THR A 194 1.47 7.94 9.89
C THR A 194 0.71 8.55 8.72
N LYS A 195 1.30 8.54 7.51
CA LYS A 195 0.64 9.07 6.31
C LYS A 195 -0.65 8.34 5.99
N LEU A 196 -0.72 7.04 6.29
CA LEU A 196 -1.90 6.21 6.05
C LEU A 196 -2.87 6.16 7.24
N LYS A 197 -2.65 6.91 8.32
CA LYS A 197 -3.43 6.82 9.57
C LYS A 197 -3.64 5.37 10.03
N GLN A 198 -2.61 4.55 9.89
CA GLN A 198 -2.61 3.16 10.31
C GLN A 198 -1.79 3.02 11.60
N LYS A 199 -2.29 2.23 12.54
CA LYS A 199 -1.49 1.73 13.66
C LYS A 199 -0.71 0.51 13.19
N LEU A 200 0.59 0.49 13.44
CA LEU A 200 1.42 -0.67 13.18
C LEU A 200 1.06 -1.78 14.15
N VAL A 201 0.86 -2.98 13.60
CA VAL A 201 0.61 -4.19 14.39
C VAL A 201 1.86 -5.04 14.34
N TRP A 202 2.46 -5.22 15.51
CA TRP A 202 3.66 -6.04 15.66
C TRP A 202 3.29 -7.51 15.54
N ILE A 203 4.05 -8.23 14.73
CA ILE A 203 3.87 -9.66 14.48
C ILE A 203 5.20 -10.37 14.58
N ASP A 204 5.16 -11.69 14.64
CA ASP A 204 6.32 -12.55 14.43
C ASP A 204 6.31 -13.09 13.00
N MET A 205 7.48 -13.36 12.41
CA MET A 205 7.55 -13.91 11.03
C MET A 205 6.83 -15.27 10.91
N GLU A 206 6.70 -16.00 12.02
CA GLU A 206 5.93 -17.25 12.09
C GLU A 206 4.45 -17.06 11.79
N ASP A 207 3.91 -15.85 11.89
CA ASP A 207 2.53 -15.54 11.54
C ASP A 207 2.28 -15.51 10.02
N ILE A 208 3.34 -15.50 9.21
CA ILE A 208 3.28 -15.45 7.75
C ILE A 208 3.86 -16.73 7.14
N VAL A 209 3.08 -17.40 6.28
CA VAL A 209 3.58 -18.44 5.38
C VAL A 209 4.12 -17.76 4.14
N LEU A 210 5.44 -17.71 3.98
CA LEU A 210 6.05 -17.30 2.72
C LEU A 210 5.69 -18.30 1.64
N LYS A 211 5.32 -17.81 0.45
CA LYS A 211 5.29 -18.69 -0.72
C LYS A 211 6.73 -18.97 -1.10
N GLY A 212 7.12 -20.25 -1.09
CA GLY A 212 8.39 -20.67 -1.67
C GLY A 212 8.45 -20.19 -3.12
N ASN A 213 9.63 -19.77 -3.55
CA ASN A 213 9.93 -19.69 -4.98
C ASN A 213 9.97 -21.14 -5.50
N ASP A 214 8.80 -21.77 -5.68
CA ASP A 214 8.67 -23.04 -6.39
C ASP A 214 8.94 -22.72 -7.86
N TYR A 215 10.22 -22.73 -8.22
CA TYR A 215 10.67 -22.87 -9.59
C TYR A 215 10.84 -24.38 -9.84
N GLU A 216 9.82 -24.99 -10.45
CA GLU A 216 10.06 -26.08 -11.42
C GLU A 216 10.50 -25.48 -12.76
#